data_AF-A0A6N6LC87-F1
#
_entry.id   AF-A0A6N6LC87-F1
#
_cell.length_a   1.000
_cell.length_b   1.000
_cell.length_c   1.000
_cell.angle_alpha   90.00
_cell.angle_beta   90.00
_cell.angle_gamma   90.00
#
_symmetry.space_group_name_H-M   'P 1'
#
loop_
_entity.id
_entity.type
_entity.pdbx_description
1 polymer ?
#
loop_
_entity_poly.entity_id
_entity_poly.type
_entity_poly.pdbx_seq_one_letter_code
_entity_poly.pdbx_strand_id
1 'polypeptide(L)' 'MASPLIDALLNRVARLRFPQLFALTALLFIVDLLLPDPLPFADEILFGLLTVLFGSWKKRRGERARP' A
#
# COMPACT_ATOMS: atom_id res chain seq x y z
N MET A 1 -14.27 -20.85 8.20
CA MET A 1 -15.23 -19.83 7.72
C MET A 1 -14.45 -18.54 7.60
N ALA A 2 -13.90 -18.24 6.41
CA ALA A 2 -13.20 -16.98 6.22
C ALA A 2 -14.21 -15.86 6.43
N SER A 3 -13.88 -14.91 7.31
CA SER A 3 -14.75 -13.77 7.55
C SER A 3 -14.88 -13.01 6.22
N PRO A 4 -16.09 -12.63 5.78
CA PRO A 4 -16.29 -11.90 4.52
C PRO A 4 -15.47 -10.61 4.43
N LEU A 5 -15.08 -10.05 5.59
CA LEU A 5 -14.14 -8.94 5.71
C LEU A 5 -12.72 -9.28 5.23
N ILE A 6 -12.21 -10.47 5.58
CA ILE A 6 -10.88 -10.92 5.18
C ILE A 6 -10.86 -11.16 3.67
N ASP A 7 -11.90 -11.79 3.12
CA ASP A 7 -12.01 -11.99 1.67
C ASP A 7 -12.09 -10.66 0.91
N ALA A 8 -12.86 -9.68 1.42
CA ALA A 8 -12.91 -8.35 0.84
C ALA A 8 -11.54 -7.64 0.86
N LEU A 9 -10.80 -7.79 1.95
CA LEU A 9 -9.46 -7.22 2.09
C LEU A 9 -8.45 -7.89 1.15
N LEU A 10 -8.43 -9.22 1.09
CA LEU A 10 -7.56 -9.99 0.20
C LEU A 10 -7.83 -9.66 -1.26
N ASN A 11 -9.11 -9.56 -1.66
CA ASN A 11 -9.49 -9.20 -3.02
C ASN A 11 -9.12 -7.74 -3.35
N ARG A 12 -9.05 -6.86 -2.35
CA ARG A 12 -8.59 -5.47 -2.50
C ARG A 12 -7.07 -5.39 -2.68
N VAL A 13 -6.30 -6.15 -1.88
CA VAL A 13 -4.84 -6.26 -1.97
C VAL A 13 -4.44 -6.89 -3.31
N ALA A 14 -5.15 -7.94 -3.75
CA ALA A 14 -4.91 -8.59 -5.04
C ALA A 14 -5.15 -7.67 -6.25
N ARG A 15 -5.96 -6.62 -6.09
CA ARG A 15 -6.25 -5.61 -7.13
C ARG A 15 -5.36 -4.37 -7.07
N LEU A 16 -4.32 -4.36 -6.23
CA LEU A 16 -3.37 -3.25 -6.19
C LEU A 16 -2.62 -3.13 -7.52
N ARG A 17 -2.53 -1.91 -8.05
CA ARG A 17 -1.81 -1.63 -9.30
C ARG A 17 -0.30 -1.86 -9.17
N PHE A 18 0.25 -1.68 -7.97
CA PHE A 18 1.66 -1.87 -7.65
C PHE A 18 1.82 -2.75 -6.38
N PRO A 19 1.66 -4.08 -6.51
CA PRO A 19 1.74 -4.98 -5.37
C PRO A 19 3.14 -5.03 -4.74
N GLN A 20 4.19 -4.79 -5.54
CA GLN A 20 5.58 -4.72 -5.06
C GLN A 20 5.82 -3.52 -4.13
N LEU A 21 5.26 -2.35 -4.44
CA LEU A 21 5.32 -1.16 -3.58
C LEU A 21 4.64 -1.43 -2.24
N PHE A 22 3.47 -2.07 -2.26
CA PHE A 22 2.77 -2.47 -1.03
C PHE A 22 3.61 -3.45 -0.19
N ALA A 23 4.22 -4.46 -0.80
CA ALA A 23 5.07 -5.42 -0.10
C ALA A 23 6.30 -4.74 0.52
N LEU A 24 6.93 -3.79 -0.20
CA LEU A 24 8.05 -3.01 0.31
C LEU A 24 7.64 -2.16 1.53
N THR A 25 6.50 -1.45 1.44
CA THR A 25 5.94 -0.68 2.57
C THR A 25 5.64 -1.57 3.77
N ALA A 26 5.00 -2.72 3.56
CA ALA A 26 4.65 -3.65 4.63
C ALA A 26 5.89 -4.26 5.29
N LEU A 27 6.91 -4.59 4.50
CA LEU A 27 8.19 -5.08 5.02
C LEU A 27 8.87 -4.02 5.89
N LEU A 28 8.98 -2.79 5.40
CA LEU A 28 9.54 -1.67 6.16
C LEU A 28 8.79 -1.44 7.47
N PHE A 29 7.45 -1.48 7.45
CA PHE A 29 6.62 -1.35 8.65
C PHE A 29 6.88 -2.47 9.68
N ILE A 30 7.04 -3.72 9.24
CA ILE A 30 7.36 -4.84 10.15
C ILE A 30 8.76 -4.66 10.75
N VAL A 31 9.74 -4.29 9.93
CA VAL A 31 11.11 -4.04 10.40
C VAL A 31 11.12 -2.93 11.45
N ASP A 32 10.39 -1.86 11.20
CA ASP A 32 10.23 -0.71 12.09
C ASP A 32 9.57 -1.09 13.44
N LEU A 33 8.52 -1.92 13.41
CA LEU A 33 7.87 -2.45 14.61
C LEU A 33 8.77 -3.38 15.45
N LEU A 34 9.63 -4.16 14.81
CA LEU A 34 10.46 -5.18 15.47
C LEU A 34 11.78 -4.63 16.00
N LEU A 35 12.29 -3.56 15.41
CA LEU A 35 13.49 -2.87 15.90
C LEU A 35 13.05 -1.61 16.66
N PRO A 36 12.89 -1.65 18.00
CA PRO A 36 12.64 -0.45 18.79
C PRO A 36 13.82 0.52 18.68
N ASP A 37 13.63 1.48 17.78
CA ASP A 37 14.36 2.70 17.41
C ASP A 37 15.90 2.79 17.60
N PRO A 38 16.64 2.51 16.51
CA PRO A 38 17.95 3.11 16.23
C PRO A 38 18.07 3.73 14.82
N LEU A 39 17.00 3.79 14.02
CA LEU A 39 17.06 4.17 12.59
C LEU A 39 16.43 5.54 12.34
N PRO A 40 17.24 6.63 12.27
CA PRO A 40 16.72 7.90 11.77
C PRO A 40 16.25 7.72 10.32
N PHE A 41 15.09 8.29 9.98
CA PHE A 41 14.47 8.29 8.65
C PHE A 41 13.62 7.06 8.24
N ALA A 42 13.47 6.03 9.08
CA ALA A 42 12.63 4.86 8.76
C ALA A 42 11.15 5.27 8.56
N ASP A 43 10.63 6.07 9.48
CA ASP A 43 9.27 6.60 9.44
C ASP A 43 9.02 7.48 8.21
N GLU A 44 9.97 8.34 7.82
CA GLU A 44 9.84 9.19 6.63
C GLU A 44 9.80 8.39 5.33
N ILE A 45 10.60 7.33 5.23
CA ILE A 45 10.56 6.41 4.08
C ILE A 45 9.22 5.67 4.07
N LEU A 46 8.77 5.17 5.22
CA LEU A 46 7.49 4.48 5.33
C LEU A 46 6.34 5.41 4.93
N PHE A 47 6.35 6.66 5.39
CA PHE A 47 5.36 7.68 5.06
C PHE A 47 5.39 8.08 3.58
N GLY A 48 6.58 8.21 2.99
CA GLY A 48 6.75 8.45 1.55
C GLY A 48 6.20 7.31 0.70
N LEU A 49 6.49 6.06 1.08
CA LEU A 49 5.96 4.87 0.39
C LEU A 49 4.43 4.75 0.54
N LEU A 50 3.89 5.05 1.71
CA LEU A 50 2.44 5.12 1.93
C LEU A 50 1.77 6.19 1.05
N THR A 51 2.42 7.34 0.89
CA THR A 51 1.93 8.43 0.03
C THR A 51 1.85 8.00 -1.44
N VAL A 52 2.90 7.34 -1.95
CA VAL A 52 2.92 6.78 -3.31
C VAL A 52 1.83 5.71 -3.47
N LEU A 53 1.68 4.83 -2.48
CA LEU A 53 0.64 3.80 -2.47
C LEU A 53 -0.77 4.40 -2.53
N PHE A 54 -1.07 5.41 -1.71
CA PHE A 54 -2.36 6.13 -1.71
C PHE A 54 -2.60 6.87 -3.02
N GLY A 55 -1.58 7.57 -3.55
CA GLY A 55 -1.66 8.26 -4.84
C GLY A 55 -1.96 7.29 -5.99
N SER A 56 -1.49 6.04 -5.90
CA SER A 56 -1.74 5.01 -6.90
C SER A 56 -3.18 4.47 -6.91
N TRP A 57 -3.96 4.68 -5.84
CA TRP A 57 -5.36 4.23 -5.76
C TRP A 57 -6.33 5.04 -6.63
N LYS A 58 -5.91 6.18 -7.19
CA LYS A 58 -6.76 6.98 -8.08
C LYS A 58 -6.98 6.22 -9.40
N LYS A 59 -8.13 5.55 -9.47
CA LYS A 59 -8.67 4.92 -10.70
C LYS A 59 -8.75 5.99 -11.79
N ARG A 60 -8.24 5.69 -12.99
CA ARG A 60 -8.43 6.55 -14.17
C ARG A 60 -9.94 6.72 -14.39
N ARG A 61 -10.51 7.90 -14.07
CA ARG A 61 -11.82 8.28 -14.59
C ARG A 61 -11.65 8.38 -16.10
N GLY A 62 -12.51 7.67 -16.82
CA GLY A 62 -12.41 7.51 -18.26
C GLY A 62 -12.45 8.85 -18.98
N GLU A 63 -11.32 9.23 -19.57
CA GLU A 63 -11.31 10.11 -20.72
C GLU A 63 -11.71 9.27 -21.95
N ARG A 64 -13.00 8.94 -22.03
CA ARG A 64 -13.66 8.78 -23.33
C ARG A 64 -14.41 10.08 -23.60
N ALA A 65 -13.67 11.15 -23.84
CA ALA A 65 -14.18 12.27 -24.61
C ALA A 65 -13.61 12.10 -26.02
N ARG A 66 -14.35 11.36 -26.86
CA ARG A 66 -14.19 11.38 -28.32
C ARG A 66 -15.56 11.74 -28.90
N PRO A 67 -15.77 12.99 -29.31
CA PRO A 67 -16.40 13.27 -30.59
C PRO A 67 -15.37 13.15 -31.72
#